data_AF-A0A1C3X6Y7-F1
#
_entry.id   AF-A0A1C3X6Y7-F1
#
_cell.length_a   1.000
_cell.length_b   1.000
_cell.length_c   1.000
_cell.angle_alpha   90.00
_cell.angle_beta   90.00
_cell.angle_gamma   90.00
#
_symmetry.space_group_name_H-M   'P 1'
#
loop_
_entity.id
_entity.type
_entity.pdbx_description
1 polymer ?
#
loop_
_entity_poly.entity_id
_entity_poly.type
_entity_poly.pdbx_seq_one_letter_code
_entity_poly.pdbx_strand_id
1 'polypeptide(L)'
;MRKAILVVSAAAALACSGAASAQSLPQPVQAAIDESKKDCGGPAKLEKGFVSIKDINGDQVPDYILDYAHLKCVGMPSSFCGSAGCETQIFVAKPNKSYKSIFDDYVQGIGFVEIAGRPAIKLALHGSSCGRAGSDTCYSTLYWNGRDFKPEQGKSDQPATEKATAAGGDLDVQILEEGGDGQVANCSSNMVAGLKANGDGFLAIRSGPGSQYRQLGELHNGDMVIAFQQRGQWAGVVYGSETPNVRCHSTKTHPLPYKNKGWVNANWLKLVAN
;
A
#
# COMPACT_ATOMS: atom_id res chain seq x y z
N MET A 1 -68.36 42.42 -18.95
CA MET A 1 -67.87 41.69 -17.75
C MET A 1 -67.41 40.30 -18.19
N ARG A 2 -66.27 39.85 -17.68
CA ARG A 2 -65.34 38.86 -18.28
C ARG A 2 -65.94 37.45 -18.42
N LYS A 3 -65.82 36.84 -19.61
CA LYS A 3 -66.07 35.41 -19.86
C LYS A 3 -64.91 34.59 -19.30
N ALA A 4 -65.19 33.69 -18.36
CA ALA A 4 -64.25 32.68 -17.89
C ALA A 4 -64.26 31.50 -18.87
N ILE A 5 -63.11 31.18 -19.47
CA ILE A 5 -62.89 29.92 -20.17
C ILE A 5 -61.85 29.16 -19.36
N LEU A 6 -62.30 28.06 -18.76
CA LEU A 6 -61.48 27.02 -18.15
C LEU A 6 -60.65 26.34 -19.24
N VAL A 7 -59.34 26.41 -19.12
CA VAL A 7 -58.43 25.51 -19.85
C VAL A 7 -57.88 24.52 -18.83
N VAL A 8 -58.38 23.29 -18.90
CA VAL A 8 -57.85 22.13 -18.17
C VAL A 8 -56.60 21.67 -18.93
N SER A 9 -55.41 22.04 -18.44
CA SER A 9 -54.16 21.46 -18.93
C SER A 9 -53.85 20.21 -18.11
N ALA A 10 -54.00 19.04 -18.75
CA ALA A 10 -53.55 17.77 -18.21
C ALA A 10 -52.01 17.76 -18.15
N ALA A 11 -51.46 17.80 -16.94
CA ALA A 11 -50.03 17.56 -16.72
C ALA A 11 -49.77 16.05 -16.83
N ALA A 12 -49.21 15.61 -17.96
CA ALA A 12 -48.64 14.28 -18.08
C ALA A 12 -47.36 14.22 -17.24
N ALA A 13 -47.44 13.61 -16.06
CA ALA A 13 -46.27 13.31 -15.24
C ALA A 13 -45.44 12.23 -15.97
N LEU A 14 -44.34 12.64 -16.63
CA LEU A 14 -43.29 11.71 -17.00
C LEU A 14 -42.65 11.19 -15.71
N ALA A 15 -43.03 9.98 -15.30
CA ALA A 15 -42.27 9.22 -14.33
C ALA A 15 -40.95 8.79 -15.00
N CYS A 16 -39.88 9.53 -14.74
CA CYS A 16 -38.52 9.04 -14.99
C CYS A 16 -38.23 7.93 -13.98
N SER A 17 -38.52 6.68 -14.35
CA SER A 17 -38.00 5.50 -13.69
C SER A 17 -36.50 5.36 -14.00
N GLY A 18 -35.68 6.21 -13.38
CA GLY A 18 -34.24 6.03 -13.34
C GLY A 18 -33.89 4.97 -12.29
N ALA A 19 -33.96 3.69 -12.64
CA ALA A 19 -33.25 2.68 -11.87
C ALA A 19 -31.76 2.97 -12.04
N ALA A 20 -31.13 3.52 -11.01
CA ALA A 20 -29.68 3.60 -10.92
C ALA A 20 -29.17 2.16 -10.88
N SER A 21 -28.73 1.63 -12.03
CA SER A 21 -28.04 0.34 -12.09
C SER A 21 -26.78 0.46 -11.23
N ALA A 22 -26.73 -0.29 -10.13
CA ALA A 22 -25.47 -0.59 -9.47
C ALA A 22 -24.55 -1.16 -10.54
N GLN A 23 -23.49 -0.42 -10.88
CA GLN A 23 -22.61 -0.80 -11.97
C GLN A 23 -21.93 -2.11 -11.57
N SER A 24 -22.33 -3.21 -12.23
CA SER A 24 -21.82 -4.54 -11.95
C SER A 24 -20.31 -4.58 -12.20
N LEU A 25 -19.57 -5.24 -11.31
CA LEU A 25 -18.13 -5.45 -11.46
C LEU A 25 -17.82 -6.10 -12.82
N PRO A 26 -16.64 -5.84 -13.43
CA PRO A 26 -16.26 -6.52 -14.65
C PRO A 26 -16.28 -8.04 -14.48
N GLN A 27 -16.67 -8.75 -15.54
CA GLN A 27 -16.87 -10.21 -15.47
C GLN A 27 -15.68 -10.98 -14.88
N PRO A 28 -14.40 -10.71 -15.23
CA PRO A 28 -13.27 -11.41 -14.61
C PRO A 28 -13.16 -11.19 -13.10
N VAL A 29 -13.46 -9.96 -12.65
CA VAL A 29 -13.44 -9.60 -11.22
C VAL A 29 -14.59 -10.31 -10.50
N GLN A 30 -15.80 -10.25 -11.06
CA GLN A 30 -16.96 -10.94 -10.47
C GLN A 30 -16.76 -12.46 -10.42
N ALA A 31 -16.15 -13.05 -11.45
CA ALA A 31 -15.85 -14.48 -11.50
C ALA A 31 -14.89 -14.91 -10.37
N ALA A 32 -13.82 -14.15 -10.12
CA ALA A 32 -12.90 -14.41 -9.00
C ALA A 32 -13.59 -14.30 -7.63
N ILE A 33 -14.49 -13.33 -7.47
CA ILE A 33 -15.31 -13.19 -6.26
C ILE A 33 -16.25 -14.40 -6.09
N ASP A 34 -16.84 -14.88 -7.17
CA ASP A 34 -17.75 -16.02 -7.11
C ASP A 34 -17.01 -17.35 -6.90
N GLU A 35 -15.79 -17.48 -7.42
CA GLU A 35 -14.88 -18.60 -7.19
C GLU A 35 -14.43 -18.66 -5.72
N SER A 36 -13.91 -17.57 -5.17
CA SER A 36 -13.50 -17.50 -3.77
C SER A 36 -14.62 -17.79 -2.77
N LYS A 37 -15.87 -17.42 -3.09
CA LYS A 37 -17.04 -17.82 -2.28
C LYS A 37 -17.31 -19.33 -2.33
N LYS A 38 -17.05 -20.00 -3.45
CA LYS A 38 -17.16 -21.46 -3.55
C LYS A 38 -16.07 -22.14 -2.73
N ASP A 39 -14.86 -21.59 -2.75
CA ASP A 39 -13.72 -22.12 -2.00
C ASP A 39 -13.93 -22.04 -0.48
N CYS A 40 -14.77 -21.13 0.00
CA CYS A 40 -15.21 -21.12 1.39
C CYS A 40 -16.00 -22.39 1.81
N GLY A 41 -16.54 -23.18 0.86
CA GLY A 41 -17.33 -24.39 1.16
C GLY A 41 -18.62 -24.13 1.94
N GLY A 42 -19.02 -22.87 2.08
CA GLY A 42 -20.09 -22.40 2.96
C GLY A 42 -20.28 -20.88 2.86
N PRO A 43 -21.09 -20.26 3.74
CA PRO A 43 -21.35 -18.83 3.69
C PRO A 43 -20.06 -18.01 3.80
N ALA A 44 -19.95 -16.99 2.94
CA ALA A 44 -18.83 -16.07 2.87
C ALA A 44 -19.30 -14.63 3.07
N LYS A 45 -18.55 -13.84 3.82
CA LYS A 45 -18.79 -12.42 4.06
C LYS A 45 -17.64 -11.61 3.46
N LEU A 46 -17.98 -10.73 2.51
CA LEU A 46 -17.06 -9.71 1.99
C LEU A 46 -17.13 -8.49 2.91
N GLU A 47 -16.04 -8.15 3.58
CA GLU A 47 -15.95 -6.98 4.44
C GLU A 47 -15.53 -5.74 3.65
N LYS A 48 -15.71 -4.56 4.26
CA LYS A 48 -15.21 -3.31 3.68
C LYS A 48 -13.70 -3.43 3.49
N GLY A 49 -13.22 -3.15 2.28
CA GLY A 49 -11.81 -3.31 1.92
C GLY A 49 -11.57 -4.47 0.94
N PHE A 50 -12.48 -5.45 0.88
CA PHE A 50 -12.33 -6.61 -0.01
C PHE A 50 -12.21 -6.21 -1.48
N VAL A 51 -13.02 -5.26 -1.96
CA VAL A 51 -12.85 -4.67 -3.30
C VAL A 51 -12.37 -3.23 -3.17
N SER A 52 -11.22 -2.93 -3.75
CA SER A 52 -10.73 -1.58 -3.96
C SER A 52 -10.75 -1.23 -5.43
N ILE A 53 -11.20 -0.01 -5.75
CA ILE A 53 -11.30 0.52 -7.11
C ILE A 53 -10.33 1.69 -7.23
N LYS A 54 -9.35 1.59 -8.12
CA LYS A 54 -8.28 2.60 -8.28
C LYS A 54 -7.70 2.55 -9.68
N ASP A 55 -7.36 3.68 -10.26
CA ASP A 55 -6.47 3.73 -11.42
C ASP A 55 -5.03 3.54 -10.93
N ILE A 56 -4.43 2.37 -11.20
CA ILE A 56 -3.08 2.04 -10.74
C ILE A 56 -2.03 2.24 -11.84
N ASN A 57 -2.43 2.34 -13.10
CA ASN A 57 -1.53 2.43 -14.26
C ASN A 57 -1.52 3.82 -14.92
N GLY A 58 -2.37 4.74 -14.45
CA GLY A 58 -2.48 6.13 -14.90
C GLY A 58 -3.30 6.34 -16.18
N ASP A 59 -4.09 5.36 -16.62
CA ASP A 59 -4.86 5.43 -17.87
C ASP A 59 -6.29 6.00 -17.71
N GLN A 60 -6.64 6.44 -16.50
CA GLN A 60 -7.95 6.96 -16.10
C GLN A 60 -9.10 5.95 -16.20
N VAL A 61 -8.79 4.66 -16.37
CA VAL A 61 -9.75 3.56 -16.28
C VAL A 61 -9.61 2.90 -14.90
N PRO A 62 -10.72 2.63 -14.19
CA PRO A 62 -10.62 1.98 -12.89
C PRO A 62 -10.09 0.56 -12.98
N ASP A 63 -9.07 0.24 -12.19
CA ASP A 63 -8.60 -1.11 -11.91
C ASP A 63 -9.19 -1.63 -10.60
N TYR A 64 -9.17 -2.95 -10.42
CA TYR A 64 -9.82 -3.62 -9.29
C TYR A 64 -8.81 -4.45 -8.52
N ILE A 65 -8.82 -4.30 -7.20
CA ILE A 65 -8.00 -5.07 -6.27
C ILE A 65 -8.93 -5.86 -5.36
N LEU A 66 -8.71 -7.16 -5.29
CA LEU A 66 -9.37 -8.06 -4.35
C LEU A 66 -8.40 -8.35 -3.20
N ASP A 67 -8.74 -7.91 -2.00
CA ASP A 67 -7.93 -8.10 -0.77
C ASP A 67 -8.61 -9.13 0.14
N TYR A 68 -8.07 -10.34 0.14
CA TYR A 68 -8.67 -11.48 0.83
C TYR A 68 -8.49 -11.42 2.35
N ALA A 69 -7.71 -10.48 2.89
CA ALA A 69 -7.74 -10.18 4.32
C ALA A 69 -9.16 -9.81 4.79
N HIS A 70 -9.98 -9.27 3.88
CA HIS A 70 -11.35 -8.84 4.10
C HIS A 70 -12.40 -9.85 3.60
N LEU A 71 -12.00 -11.09 3.27
CA LEU A 71 -12.92 -12.20 3.00
C LEU A 71 -13.01 -13.14 4.19
N LYS A 72 -14.21 -13.30 4.77
CA LYS A 72 -14.45 -14.19 5.90
C LYS A 72 -15.32 -15.38 5.50
N CYS A 73 -14.75 -16.58 5.48
CA CYS A 73 -15.51 -17.82 5.39
C CYS A 73 -16.04 -18.20 6.78
N VAL A 74 -17.33 -18.50 6.90
CA VAL A 74 -17.92 -18.93 8.18
C VAL A 74 -17.30 -20.27 8.60
N GLY A 75 -16.75 -20.32 9.82
CA GLY A 75 -16.06 -21.50 10.35
C GLY A 75 -14.59 -21.65 9.91
N MET A 76 -14.12 -20.85 8.96
CA MET A 76 -12.72 -20.83 8.49
C MET A 76 -12.24 -19.39 8.23
N PRO A 77 -12.07 -18.57 9.27
CA PRO A 77 -11.84 -17.13 9.11
C PRO A 77 -10.48 -16.75 8.49
N SER A 78 -9.55 -17.70 8.36
CA SER A 78 -8.20 -17.48 7.83
C SER A 78 -7.90 -18.28 6.54
N SER A 79 -8.92 -18.74 5.81
CA SER A 79 -8.72 -19.61 4.62
C SER A 79 -7.79 -19.05 3.55
N PHE A 80 -7.69 -17.72 3.45
CA PHE A 80 -6.93 -17.02 2.41
C PHE A 80 -5.72 -16.26 2.97
N CYS A 81 -5.34 -16.51 4.22
CA CYS A 81 -4.24 -15.82 4.88
C CYS A 81 -3.35 -16.80 5.66
N GLY A 82 -2.05 -16.58 5.61
CA GLY A 82 -1.04 -17.35 6.34
C GLY A 82 0.20 -16.51 6.67
N SER A 83 1.34 -17.15 6.93
CA SER A 83 2.59 -16.45 7.25
C SER A 83 3.15 -15.64 6.07
N ALA A 84 2.77 -15.99 4.84
CA ALA A 84 3.10 -15.23 3.64
C ALA A 84 2.24 -13.98 3.45
N GLY A 85 1.28 -13.74 4.35
CA GLY A 85 0.28 -12.70 4.24
C GLY A 85 -1.04 -13.23 3.70
N CYS A 86 -1.82 -12.38 3.06
CA CYS A 86 -3.13 -12.73 2.50
C CYS A 86 -3.08 -12.75 0.98
N GLU A 87 -3.90 -13.60 0.36
CA GLU A 87 -4.10 -13.57 -1.08
C GLU A 87 -4.56 -12.18 -1.53
N THR A 88 -3.99 -11.71 -2.62
CA THR A 88 -4.39 -10.46 -3.26
C THR A 88 -4.41 -10.66 -4.76
N GLN A 89 -5.51 -10.25 -5.38
CA GLN A 89 -5.64 -10.27 -6.83
C GLN A 89 -5.78 -8.85 -7.39
N ILE A 90 -5.10 -8.57 -8.50
CA ILE A 90 -5.11 -7.25 -9.15
C ILE A 90 -5.53 -7.41 -10.60
N PHE A 91 -6.62 -6.74 -10.96
CA PHE A 91 -7.19 -6.75 -12.29
C PHE A 91 -7.01 -5.38 -12.94
N VAL A 92 -6.20 -5.34 -13.99
CA VAL A 92 -5.95 -4.11 -14.75
C VAL A 92 -6.80 -4.06 -16.01
N ALA A 93 -7.35 -2.88 -16.29
CA ALA A 93 -8.07 -2.60 -17.51
C ALA A 93 -7.15 -2.68 -18.73
N LYS A 94 -7.66 -3.27 -19.82
CA LYS A 94 -6.99 -3.29 -21.13
C LYS A 94 -7.67 -2.29 -22.08
N PRO A 95 -6.97 -1.82 -23.12
CA PRO A 95 -7.54 -0.86 -24.09
C PRO A 95 -8.86 -1.28 -24.73
N ASN A 96 -9.11 -2.60 -24.84
CA ASN A 96 -10.36 -3.16 -25.36
C ASN A 96 -11.48 -3.26 -24.30
N LYS A 97 -11.35 -2.59 -23.15
CA LYS A 97 -12.27 -2.64 -21.99
C LYS A 97 -12.45 -4.02 -21.35
N SER A 98 -11.58 -4.97 -21.67
CA SER A 98 -11.48 -6.24 -20.92
C SER A 98 -10.50 -6.10 -19.76
N TYR A 99 -10.60 -6.98 -18.76
CA TYR A 99 -9.71 -6.98 -17.59
C TYR A 99 -8.81 -8.21 -17.61
N LYS A 100 -7.62 -8.09 -17.06
CA LYS A 100 -6.67 -9.20 -16.88
C LYS A 100 -6.17 -9.20 -15.44
N SER A 101 -6.18 -10.37 -14.80
CA SER A 101 -5.41 -10.56 -13.56
C SER A 101 -3.91 -10.49 -13.89
N ILE A 102 -3.24 -9.51 -13.30
CA ILE A 102 -1.80 -9.27 -13.47
C ILE A 102 -1.01 -9.72 -12.24
N PHE A 103 -1.71 -9.95 -11.13
CA PHE A 103 -1.16 -10.37 -9.87
C PHE A 103 -2.21 -11.21 -9.15
N ASP A 104 -1.78 -12.36 -8.65
CA ASP A 104 -2.57 -13.34 -7.92
C ASP A 104 -1.59 -14.13 -7.06
N ASP A 105 -1.33 -13.62 -5.85
CA ASP A 105 -0.34 -14.19 -4.93
C ASP A 105 -0.59 -13.68 -3.49
N TYR A 106 0.14 -14.24 -2.53
CA TYR A 106 0.11 -13.85 -1.13
C TYR A 106 1.07 -12.68 -0.86
N VAL A 107 0.56 -11.64 -0.23
CA VAL A 107 1.34 -10.46 0.15
C VAL A 107 1.14 -10.14 1.63
N GLN A 108 2.23 -9.81 2.31
CA GLN A 108 2.23 -9.25 3.66
C GLN A 108 1.77 -7.78 3.66
N GLY A 109 1.80 -7.12 2.49
CA GLY A 109 1.32 -5.77 2.30
C GLY A 109 1.54 -5.27 0.88
N ILE A 110 0.78 -4.26 0.49
CA ILE A 110 0.80 -3.70 -0.86
C ILE A 110 0.69 -2.18 -0.84
N GLY A 111 1.56 -1.52 -1.59
CA GLY A 111 1.56 -0.08 -1.79
C GLY A 111 1.47 0.28 -3.28
N PHE A 112 0.52 1.15 -3.63
CA PHE A 112 0.36 1.67 -4.99
C PHE A 112 0.90 3.10 -5.06
N VAL A 113 1.98 3.29 -5.82
CA VAL A 113 2.80 4.49 -5.77
C VAL A 113 3.27 4.92 -7.15
N GLU A 114 3.82 6.12 -7.23
CA GLU A 114 4.50 6.62 -8.42
C GLU A 114 5.97 6.87 -8.07
N ILE A 115 6.88 6.31 -8.87
CA ILE A 115 8.32 6.46 -8.69
C ILE A 115 8.87 7.11 -9.96
N ALA A 116 9.38 8.33 -9.82
CA ALA A 116 9.92 9.13 -10.94
C ALA A 116 8.94 9.24 -12.13
N GLY A 117 7.66 9.50 -11.86
CA GLY A 117 6.63 9.63 -12.91
C GLY A 117 6.10 8.30 -13.45
N ARG A 118 6.57 7.16 -12.92
CA ARG A 118 6.17 5.82 -13.38
C ARG A 118 5.31 5.12 -12.33
N PRO A 119 4.10 4.66 -12.69
CA PRO A 119 3.27 3.87 -11.79
C PRO A 119 3.98 2.58 -11.37
N ALA A 120 3.92 2.29 -10.07
CA ALA A 120 4.58 1.16 -9.45
C ALA A 120 3.75 0.55 -8.31
N ILE A 121 3.95 -0.74 -8.10
CA ILE A 121 3.39 -1.52 -6.99
C ILE A 121 4.55 -2.02 -6.15
N LYS A 122 4.53 -1.68 -4.87
CA LYS A 122 5.43 -2.18 -3.86
C LYS A 122 4.76 -3.31 -3.12
N LEU A 123 5.41 -4.46 -3.12
CA LEU A 123 4.93 -5.65 -2.44
C LEU A 123 5.80 -5.91 -1.23
N ALA A 124 5.18 -6.12 -0.07
CA ALA A 124 5.80 -6.81 1.04
C ALA A 124 5.44 -8.30 0.92
N LEU A 125 6.45 -9.14 0.85
CA LEU A 125 6.37 -10.56 0.56
C LEU A 125 7.07 -11.35 1.66
N HIS A 126 6.76 -12.64 1.72
CA HIS A 126 7.50 -13.57 2.55
C HIS A 126 9.00 -13.58 2.21
N GLY A 127 9.88 -13.68 3.22
CA GLY A 127 11.33 -13.55 3.03
C GLY A 127 11.94 -14.55 2.04
N SER A 128 11.33 -15.73 1.89
CA SER A 128 11.75 -16.74 0.90
C SER A 128 11.68 -16.24 -0.55
N SER A 129 10.82 -15.27 -0.85
CA SER A 129 10.72 -14.66 -2.18
C SER A 129 11.99 -13.90 -2.58
N CYS A 130 12.81 -13.52 -1.61
CA CYS A 130 14.14 -12.90 -1.79
C CYS A 130 15.28 -13.84 -1.35
N GLY A 131 15.03 -15.15 -1.15
CA GLY A 131 16.03 -16.10 -0.64
C GLY A 131 16.46 -15.90 0.81
N ARG A 132 15.65 -15.23 1.64
CA ARG A 132 15.90 -14.96 3.06
C ARG A 132 15.06 -15.86 3.98
N ALA A 133 15.25 -15.73 5.30
CA ALA A 133 14.43 -16.43 6.28
C ALA A 133 12.96 -16.01 6.15
N GLY A 134 12.00 -16.91 6.35
CA GLY A 134 10.57 -16.60 6.20
C GLY A 134 10.05 -15.54 7.18
N SER A 135 10.73 -15.37 8.30
CA SER A 135 10.48 -14.31 9.29
C SER A 135 10.89 -12.92 8.81
N ASP A 136 11.71 -12.82 7.76
CA ASP A 136 12.10 -11.56 7.17
C ASP A 136 11.04 -11.10 6.16
N THR A 137 10.87 -9.79 6.04
CA THR A 137 10.06 -9.23 4.95
C THR A 137 10.92 -9.03 3.70
N CYS A 138 10.47 -9.56 2.57
CA CYS A 138 11.01 -9.31 1.24
C CYS A 138 10.22 -8.17 0.59
N TYR A 139 10.89 -7.16 0.05
CA TYR A 139 10.20 -6.10 -0.68
C TYR A 139 10.46 -6.21 -2.18
N SER A 140 9.39 -6.15 -2.98
CA SER A 140 9.48 -6.20 -4.44
C SER A 140 8.91 -4.98 -5.16
N THR A 141 9.62 -4.62 -6.22
CA THR A 141 9.50 -3.54 -7.21
C THR A 141 8.70 -3.78 -8.48
N LEU A 142 7.37 -3.78 -8.54
CA LEU A 142 6.71 -3.90 -9.85
C LEU A 142 6.48 -2.54 -10.48
N TYR A 143 6.92 -2.35 -11.72
CA TYR A 143 6.71 -1.12 -12.48
C TYR A 143 5.83 -1.37 -13.69
N TRP A 144 4.94 -0.42 -13.99
CA TRP A 144 4.13 -0.45 -15.20
C TRP A 144 5.01 -0.30 -16.44
N ASN A 145 4.92 -1.21 -17.40
CA ASN A 145 5.69 -1.15 -18.66
C ASN A 145 4.83 -0.79 -19.89
N GLY A 146 3.62 -0.28 -19.68
CA GLY A 146 2.63 -0.04 -20.74
C GLY A 146 1.74 -1.24 -21.05
N ARG A 147 1.99 -2.41 -20.44
CA ARG A 147 1.21 -3.63 -20.64
C ARG A 147 0.95 -4.40 -19.34
N ASP A 148 1.94 -4.48 -18.48
CA ASP A 148 1.92 -5.27 -17.26
C ASP A 148 2.78 -4.59 -16.18
N PHE A 149 2.57 -4.96 -14.93
CA PHE A 149 3.46 -4.63 -13.82
C PHE A 149 4.51 -5.74 -13.70
N LYS A 150 5.78 -5.38 -13.85
CA LYS A 150 6.91 -6.33 -13.78
C LYS A 150 8.06 -5.76 -12.95
N PRO A 151 8.90 -6.62 -12.35
CA PRO A 151 10.17 -6.19 -11.80
C PRO A 151 10.99 -5.43 -12.85
N GLU A 152 11.82 -4.49 -12.42
CA GLU A 152 12.80 -3.85 -13.30
C GLU A 152 13.76 -4.92 -13.85
N GLN A 153 13.86 -5.05 -15.18
CA GLN A 153 14.71 -6.07 -15.80
C GLN A 153 16.17 -5.89 -15.37
N GLY A 154 16.78 -6.96 -14.84
CA GLY A 154 18.19 -6.96 -14.41
C GLY A 154 18.47 -6.50 -12.98
N LYS A 155 17.43 -6.20 -12.17
CA LYS A 155 17.57 -5.94 -10.73
C LYS A 155 16.66 -6.88 -9.93
N SER A 156 17.04 -8.15 -9.86
CA SER A 156 16.50 -9.04 -8.83
C SER A 156 17.03 -8.57 -7.48
N ASP A 157 16.15 -8.18 -6.59
CA ASP A 157 16.40 -7.99 -5.16
C ASP A 157 17.45 -6.95 -4.76
N GLN A 158 17.77 -5.99 -5.63
CA GLN A 158 18.55 -4.84 -5.17
C GLN A 158 17.63 -3.84 -4.47
N PRO A 159 17.73 -3.68 -3.13
CA PRO A 159 17.16 -2.52 -2.46
C PRO A 159 17.65 -1.27 -3.18
N ALA A 160 16.82 -0.22 -3.16
CA ALA A 160 17.16 1.06 -3.74
C ALA A 160 18.64 1.38 -3.49
N THR A 161 19.36 1.49 -4.60
CA THR A 161 20.82 1.62 -4.67
C THR A 161 21.33 2.62 -3.64
N GLU A 162 22.05 2.14 -2.63
CA GLU A 162 23.41 2.52 -2.22
C GLU A 162 23.84 4.00 -2.33
N LYS A 163 22.90 4.94 -2.25
CA LYS A 163 23.14 6.38 -2.17
C LYS A 163 22.35 7.03 -1.03
N ALA A 164 21.94 6.26 -0.03
CA ALA A 164 21.85 6.81 1.31
C ALA A 164 23.28 7.04 1.80
N THR A 165 23.93 8.13 1.36
CA THR A 165 25.11 8.66 2.04
C THR A 165 24.66 9.16 3.40
N ALA A 166 24.49 8.23 4.34
CA ALA A 166 24.22 8.52 5.73
C ALA A 166 25.45 8.18 6.55
N ALA A 167 26.14 9.22 7.00
CA ALA A 167 27.04 9.07 8.14
C ALA A 167 26.16 8.79 9.36
N GLY A 168 26.06 7.51 9.75
CA GLY A 168 25.48 7.12 11.03
C GLY A 168 26.19 7.88 12.14
N GLY A 169 25.50 8.86 12.70
CA GLY A 169 25.97 9.67 13.82
C GLY A 169 24.95 9.63 14.95
N ASP A 170 25.39 10.02 16.15
CA ASP A 170 24.51 10.11 17.30
C ASP A 170 23.29 11.00 17.00
N LEU A 171 22.12 10.53 17.43
CA LEU A 171 20.88 11.29 17.36
C LEU A 171 20.85 12.32 18.48
N ASP A 172 20.55 13.57 18.13
CA ASP A 172 20.26 14.63 19.10
C ASP A 172 18.98 14.29 19.89
N VAL A 173 18.03 13.61 19.24
CA VAL A 173 16.82 13.08 19.87
C VAL A 173 16.69 11.59 19.57
N GLN A 174 16.82 10.77 20.62
CA GLN A 174 16.65 9.32 20.50
C GLN A 174 15.25 8.94 20.03
N ILE A 175 15.19 7.94 19.16
CA ILE A 175 13.96 7.31 18.69
C ILE A 175 13.70 6.11 19.58
N LEU A 176 12.47 6.00 20.07
CA LEU A 176 12.03 4.90 20.91
C LEU A 176 11.17 3.93 20.12
N GLU A 177 11.38 2.64 20.29
CA GLU A 177 10.34 1.63 20.07
C GLU A 177 9.46 1.63 21.32
N GLU A 178 8.15 1.88 21.16
CA GLU A 178 7.21 1.84 22.28
C GLU A 178 6.83 0.39 22.59
N GLY A 179 6.92 -0.01 23.86
CA GLY A 179 6.61 -1.38 24.28
C GLY A 179 5.12 -1.70 24.07
N GLY A 180 4.84 -2.79 23.36
CA GLY A 180 3.50 -3.32 23.17
C GLY A 180 3.20 -4.55 24.05
N ASP A 181 2.14 -5.26 23.71
CA ASP A 181 1.79 -6.56 24.31
C ASP A 181 2.52 -7.76 23.68
N GLY A 182 3.33 -7.49 22.65
CA GLY A 182 4.07 -8.50 21.88
C GLY A 182 3.21 -9.29 20.89
N GLN A 183 1.93 -8.92 20.71
CA GLN A 183 1.01 -9.56 19.77
C GLN A 183 0.87 -8.79 18.46
N VAL A 184 0.96 -7.46 18.54
CA VAL A 184 0.89 -6.56 17.39
C VAL A 184 2.24 -5.93 17.10
N ALA A 185 2.52 -5.68 15.83
CA ALA A 185 3.67 -4.90 15.44
C ALA A 185 3.56 -3.49 16.03
N ASN A 186 4.63 -3.01 16.66
CA ASN A 186 4.72 -1.63 17.17
C ASN A 186 5.51 -0.72 16.19
N CYS A 187 5.74 -1.21 14.96
CA CYS A 187 6.30 -0.45 13.86
C CYS A 187 5.42 -0.53 12.61
N SER A 188 5.78 0.25 11.60
CA SER A 188 5.15 0.20 10.30
C SER A 188 6.18 0.26 9.18
N SER A 189 5.96 -0.54 8.14
CA SER A 189 6.79 -0.55 6.93
C SER A 189 6.27 0.49 5.98
N ASN A 190 7.13 1.46 5.65
CA ASN A 190 6.79 2.62 4.84
C ASN A 190 7.75 2.77 3.66
N MET A 191 7.23 3.34 2.59
CA MET A 191 8.04 3.75 1.45
C MET A 191 8.05 5.27 1.34
N VAL A 192 9.22 5.82 1.01
CA VAL A 192 9.35 7.23 0.63
C VAL A 192 8.72 7.43 -0.75
N ALA A 193 7.73 8.32 -0.84
CA ALA A 193 7.01 8.60 -2.08
C ALA A 193 6.57 10.07 -2.18
N GLY A 194 6.38 10.54 -3.42
CA GLY A 194 5.83 11.86 -3.73
C GLY A 194 6.86 12.98 -3.79
N LEU A 195 8.16 12.69 -3.60
CA LEU A 195 9.22 13.70 -3.74
C LEU A 195 9.23 14.23 -5.19
N LYS A 196 9.28 15.55 -5.33
CA LYS A 196 9.26 16.22 -6.63
C LYS A 196 10.61 16.09 -7.32
N ALA A 197 10.61 15.57 -8.56
CA ALA A 197 11.83 15.45 -9.38
C ALA A 197 12.49 16.80 -9.71
N ASN A 198 11.70 17.88 -9.69
CA ASN A 198 12.10 19.26 -9.95
C ASN A 198 12.24 20.11 -8.67
N GLY A 199 12.29 19.47 -7.48
CA GLY A 199 12.72 20.09 -6.23
C GLY A 199 14.09 19.54 -5.80
N ASP A 200 14.33 19.45 -4.50
CA ASP A 200 15.57 18.87 -3.97
C ASP A 200 15.68 17.36 -4.28
N GLY A 201 14.56 16.69 -4.55
CA GLY A 201 14.52 15.29 -5.00
C GLY A 201 14.76 14.23 -3.93
N PHE A 202 15.03 14.65 -2.67
CA PHE A 202 15.28 13.75 -1.54
C PHE A 202 14.45 14.11 -0.29
N LEU A 203 14.36 13.15 0.62
CA LEU A 203 13.84 13.27 1.97
C LEU A 203 15.02 13.27 2.95
N ALA A 204 15.24 14.40 3.63
CA ALA A 204 16.31 14.54 4.60
C ALA A 204 16.09 13.64 5.83
N ILE A 205 17.10 12.84 6.17
CA ILE A 205 17.21 12.11 7.43
C ILE A 205 17.89 13.04 8.43
N ARG A 206 17.29 13.27 9.59
CA ARG A 206 17.79 14.23 10.59
C ARG A 206 18.05 13.59 11.94
N SER A 207 18.94 14.22 12.72
CA SER A 207 19.29 13.79 14.08
C SER A 207 18.17 14.04 15.12
N GLY A 208 17.13 14.79 14.76
CA GLY A 208 15.96 15.06 15.61
C GLY A 208 14.73 15.51 14.80
N PRO A 209 13.54 15.60 15.44
CA PRO A 209 12.26 15.90 14.79
C PRO A 209 12.11 17.40 14.51
N GLY A 210 12.75 17.89 13.44
CA GLY A 210 12.69 19.29 13.04
C GLY A 210 13.73 19.66 11.98
N SER A 211 13.47 20.69 11.18
CA SER A 211 14.41 21.16 10.15
C SER A 211 15.67 21.82 10.72
N GLN A 212 15.64 22.22 11.99
CA GLN A 212 16.79 22.77 12.73
C GLN A 212 17.82 21.70 13.12
N TYR A 213 17.45 20.42 13.12
CA TYR A 213 18.37 19.34 13.45
C TYR A 213 19.27 19.02 12.25
N ARG A 214 20.50 18.60 12.56
CA ARG A 214 21.53 18.26 11.57
C ARG A 214 21.02 17.16 10.63
N GLN A 215 21.28 17.34 9.34
CA GLN A 215 21.03 16.31 8.34
C GLN A 215 22.10 15.22 8.46
N LEU A 216 21.66 13.97 8.53
CA LEU A 216 22.48 12.77 8.63
C LEU A 216 22.67 12.09 7.29
N GLY A 217 21.68 12.22 6.40
CA GLY A 217 21.64 11.59 5.09
C GLY A 217 20.34 11.90 4.35
N GLU A 218 20.09 11.17 3.28
CA GLU A 218 19.02 11.42 2.32
C GLU A 218 18.37 10.10 1.89
N LEU A 219 17.05 10.14 1.69
CA LEU A 219 16.27 9.06 1.10
C LEU A 219 15.60 9.56 -0.18
N HIS A 220 15.28 8.66 -1.10
CA HIS A 220 14.69 8.96 -2.39
C HIS A 220 13.37 8.21 -2.59
N ASN A 221 12.59 8.62 -3.60
CA ASN A 221 11.34 7.92 -3.96
C ASN A 221 11.64 6.44 -4.22
N GLY A 222 10.92 5.54 -3.54
CA GLY A 222 11.13 4.10 -3.64
C GLY A 222 11.90 3.48 -2.47
N ASP A 223 12.59 4.29 -1.66
CA ASP A 223 13.34 3.82 -0.50
C ASP A 223 12.38 3.31 0.58
N MET A 224 12.72 2.16 1.16
CA MET A 224 11.96 1.56 2.26
C MET A 224 12.55 1.97 3.61
N VAL A 225 11.66 2.26 4.54
CA VAL A 225 11.97 2.55 5.93
C VAL A 225 11.00 1.83 6.86
N ILE A 226 11.44 1.57 8.08
CA ILE A 226 10.57 1.05 9.14
C ILE A 226 10.40 2.16 10.17
N ALA A 227 9.16 2.63 10.35
CA ALA A 227 8.82 3.72 11.26
C ALA A 227 8.37 3.18 12.62
N PHE A 228 8.92 3.73 13.70
CA PHE A 228 8.69 3.30 15.08
C PHE A 228 7.99 4.34 15.93
N GLN A 229 8.35 5.62 15.78
CA GLN A 229 7.85 6.68 16.64
C GLN A 229 7.35 7.87 15.83
N GLN A 230 6.16 8.39 16.16
CA GLN A 230 5.65 9.63 15.59
C GLN A 230 5.78 10.77 16.60
N ARG A 231 6.31 11.92 16.17
CA ARG A 231 6.31 13.19 16.93
C ARG A 231 5.88 14.34 16.02
N GLY A 232 4.60 14.72 16.11
CA GLY A 232 4.01 15.71 15.22
C GLY A 232 4.09 15.23 13.77
N GLN A 233 4.75 15.99 12.89
CA GLN A 233 4.96 15.62 11.48
C GLN A 233 6.21 14.76 11.24
N TRP A 234 6.91 14.34 12.29
CA TRP A 234 8.17 13.61 12.15
C TRP A 234 8.00 12.15 12.57
N ALA A 235 8.57 11.24 11.78
CA ALA A 235 8.67 9.83 12.08
C ALA A 235 10.13 9.47 12.38
N GLY A 236 10.37 8.77 13.48
CA GLY A 236 11.63 8.10 13.77
C GLY A 236 11.68 6.77 13.02
N VAL A 237 12.68 6.61 12.15
CA VAL A 237 12.76 5.49 11.21
C VAL A 237 14.11 4.78 11.27
N VAL A 238 14.09 3.50 10.89
CA VAL A 238 15.26 2.69 10.52
C VAL A 238 15.27 2.55 8.99
N TYR A 239 16.44 2.59 8.37
CA TYR A 239 16.59 2.59 6.92
C TYR A 239 17.82 1.83 6.44
N GLY A 240 17.82 1.50 5.14
CA GLY A 240 18.95 0.85 4.47
C GLY A 240 18.93 -0.67 4.56
N SER A 241 19.56 -1.30 3.58
CA SER A 241 19.63 -2.77 3.44
C SER A 241 20.55 -3.45 4.46
N GLU A 242 21.43 -2.67 5.10
CA GLU A 242 22.37 -3.14 6.12
C GLU A 242 21.78 -3.26 7.54
N THR A 243 20.48 -3.02 7.71
CA THR A 243 19.75 -3.33 8.94
C THR A 243 18.86 -4.56 8.75
N PRO A 244 19.43 -5.76 8.53
CA PRO A 244 18.63 -6.99 8.49
C PRO A 244 18.02 -7.26 9.88
N ASN A 245 16.87 -7.94 9.91
CA ASN A 245 16.17 -8.33 11.15
C ASN A 245 15.69 -7.15 12.01
N VAL A 246 15.13 -6.11 11.39
CA VAL A 246 14.38 -5.11 12.17
C VAL A 246 13.20 -5.82 12.83
N ARG A 247 13.16 -5.76 14.17
CA ARG A 247 12.08 -6.32 14.98
C ARG A 247 11.20 -5.20 15.43
N CYS A 248 9.91 -5.46 15.53
CA CYS A 248 8.98 -4.49 16.05
C CYS A 248 7.83 -5.13 16.81
N HIS A 249 8.20 -5.82 17.88
CA HIS A 249 7.26 -6.49 18.77
C HIS A 249 7.80 -6.49 20.21
N SER A 250 8.64 -5.51 20.55
CA SER A 250 9.18 -5.39 21.90
C SER A 250 8.06 -5.11 22.90
N THR A 251 8.12 -5.77 24.06
CA THR A 251 7.22 -5.51 25.19
C THR A 251 7.74 -4.41 26.12
N LYS A 252 8.93 -3.85 25.83
CA LYS A 252 9.56 -2.80 26.63
C LYS A 252 9.91 -1.63 25.76
N THR A 253 9.64 -0.42 26.26
CA THR A 253 10.10 0.80 25.59
C THR A 253 11.61 0.92 25.67
N HIS A 254 12.29 1.04 24.54
CA HIS A 254 13.74 1.23 24.48
C HIS A 254 14.17 2.08 23.29
N PRO A 255 15.37 2.69 23.34
CA PRO A 255 15.99 3.30 22.16
C PRO A 255 16.24 2.28 21.05
N LEU A 256 16.13 2.70 19.80
CA LEU A 256 16.37 1.82 18.66
C LEU A 256 17.85 1.36 18.59
N PRO A 257 18.13 0.04 18.58
CA PRO A 257 19.49 -0.50 18.58
C PRO A 257 20.16 -0.50 17.20
N TYR A 258 19.53 0.12 16.20
CA TYR A 258 19.98 0.07 14.81
C TYR A 258 20.97 1.19 14.49
N LYS A 259 21.99 0.88 13.68
CA LYS A 259 22.99 1.85 13.23
C LYS A 259 22.36 2.93 12.33
N ASN A 260 21.61 2.51 11.33
CA ASN A 260 20.99 3.38 10.35
C ASN A 260 19.59 3.79 10.83
N LYS A 261 19.52 4.90 11.56
CA LYS A 261 18.28 5.44 12.10
C LYS A 261 18.28 6.97 12.11
N GLY A 262 17.09 7.59 12.07
CA GLY A 262 16.95 9.04 12.11
C GLY A 262 15.50 9.50 11.99
N TRP A 263 15.29 10.81 12.05
CA TRP A 263 13.97 11.43 11.93
C TRP A 263 13.74 11.94 10.52
N VAL A 264 12.57 11.63 9.94
CA VAL A 264 12.14 12.08 8.62
C VAL A 264 10.76 12.73 8.71
N ASN A 265 10.41 13.60 7.76
CA ASN A 265 9.07 14.16 7.70
C ASN A 265 8.08 13.09 7.18
N ALA A 266 7.08 12.76 8.00
CA ALA A 266 6.13 11.67 7.75
C ALA A 266 5.18 11.91 6.57
N ASN A 267 5.06 13.15 6.08
CA ASN A 267 4.20 13.46 4.92
C ASN A 267 4.66 12.74 3.64
N TRP A 268 5.92 12.32 3.59
CA TRP A 268 6.53 11.60 2.48
C TRP A 268 6.56 10.08 2.67
N LEU A 269 6.01 9.58 3.78
CA LEU A 269 5.91 8.15 4.04
C LEU A 269 4.55 7.63 3.57
N LYS A 270 4.58 6.56 2.79
CA LYS A 270 3.41 5.79 2.38
C LYS A 270 3.47 4.42 3.04
N LEU A 271 2.44 4.11 3.83
CA LEU A 271 2.30 2.82 4.46
C LEU A 271 2.25 1.71 3.41
N VAL A 272 3.06 0.66 3.61
CA VAL A 272 3.11 -0.54 2.77
C VAL A 272 2.57 -1.75 3.54
N ALA A 273 3.00 -1.92 4.80
CA ALA A 273 2.57 -3.00 5.67
C ALA A 273 2.67 -2.56 7.15
N ASN A 274 1.84 -3.16 8.00
CA ASN A 274 1.87 -3.06 9.47
C ASN A 274 1.96 -4.46 10.04
#